data_AF-A0AAX3B9R4-F1
#
_entry.id   AF-A0AAX3B9R4-F1
#
_cell.length_a   1.000
_cell.length_b   1.000
_cell.length_c   1.000
_cell.angle_alpha   90.00
_cell.angle_beta   90.00
_cell.angle_gamma   90.00
#
_symmetry.space_group_name_H-M   'P 1'
#
loop_
_entity.id
_entity.type
_entity.pdbx_description
1 polymer ?
#
loop_
_entity_poly.entity_id
_entity_poly.type
_entity_poly.pdbx_seq_one_letter_code
_entity_poly.pdbx_strand_id
1 'polypeptide(L)'
;MIKLYFYYLYILFIFIKISVLNNIIIASPSQDEFINGTRIVNVIVASDDILKKHNLFQKYFDWSCKYPSYNSELEEFGMTWKIKNPPENLLGVFFDAGNRDNEDNKYSLEELKYIANNAKNMYIFWKYKEK
;
A
#
# COMPACT_ATOMS: atom_id res chain seq x y z
N MET A 1 3.36 2.79 -44.63
CA MET A 1 2.99 1.80 -43.59
C MET A 1 3.21 2.38 -42.18
N ILE A 2 2.52 3.48 -41.82
CA ILE A 2 2.68 4.13 -40.49
C ILE A 2 1.34 4.20 -39.73
N LYS A 3 0.22 3.84 -40.39
CA LYS A 3 -1.13 3.91 -39.79
C LYS A 3 -1.50 2.74 -38.89
N LEU A 4 -0.72 1.64 -38.86
CA LEU A 4 -1.05 0.47 -38.03
C LEU A 4 -0.61 0.60 -36.56
N TYR A 5 0.41 1.42 -36.25
CA TYR A 5 0.91 1.57 -34.88
C TYR A 5 -0.04 2.35 -33.95
N PHE A 6 -0.87 3.24 -34.50
CA PHE A 6 -1.86 3.98 -33.71
C PHE A 6 -3.01 3.11 -33.20
N TYR A 7 -3.32 2.01 -33.91
CA TYR A 7 -4.38 1.08 -33.48
C TYR A 7 -3.95 0.24 -32.27
N TYR A 8 -2.65 -0.07 -32.15
CA TYR A 8 -2.11 -0.79 -30.99
C TYR A 8 -2.09 0.08 -29.73
N LEU A 9 -1.84 1.39 -29.88
CA LEU A 9 -1.95 2.35 -28.77
C LEU A 9 -3.42 2.45 -28.28
N TYR A 10 -4.38 2.46 -29.21
CA TYR A 10 -5.81 2.51 -28.87
C TYR A 10 -6.29 1.25 -28.13
N ILE A 11 -5.73 0.07 -28.46
CA ILE A 11 -6.01 -1.19 -27.73
C ILE A 11 -5.32 -1.21 -26.36
N LEU A 12 -4.14 -0.60 -26.19
CA LEU A 12 -3.50 -0.49 -24.87
C LEU A 12 -4.30 0.40 -23.90
N PHE A 13 -4.97 1.45 -24.41
CA PHE A 13 -5.89 2.28 -23.60
C PHE A 13 -7.21 1.58 -23.26
N ILE A 14 -7.63 0.56 -24.02
CA ILE A 14 -8.78 -0.27 -23.65
C ILE A 14 -8.45 -1.14 -22.42
N PHE A 15 -7.19 -1.55 -22.23
CA PHE A 15 -6.77 -2.21 -20.98
C PHE A 15 -6.71 -1.27 -19.77
N ILE A 16 -6.49 0.04 -19.99
CA ILE A 16 -6.54 1.05 -18.93
C ILE A 16 -7.98 1.25 -18.41
N LYS A 17 -9.01 0.83 -19.16
CA LYS A 17 -10.42 0.91 -18.76
C LYS A 17 -11.02 -0.38 -18.16
N ILE A 18 -10.32 -1.52 -18.19
CA ILE A 18 -10.88 -2.82 -17.77
C ILE A 18 -10.73 -3.10 -16.26
N SER A 19 -10.04 -2.27 -15.48
CA SER A 19 -10.02 -2.42 -14.01
C SER A 19 -11.00 -1.53 -13.25
N VAL A 20 -12.01 -0.97 -13.92
CA VAL A 20 -13.11 -0.20 -13.29
C VAL A 20 -14.14 -1.11 -12.58
N LEU A 21 -13.87 -2.40 -12.42
CA LEU A 21 -14.83 -3.37 -11.88
C LEU A 21 -14.68 -3.74 -10.41
N ASN A 22 -13.73 -3.16 -9.68
CA ASN A 22 -13.68 -3.25 -8.22
C ASN A 22 -12.98 -1.99 -7.71
N ASN A 23 -13.73 -0.97 -7.26
CA ASN A 23 -13.30 0.32 -6.66
C ASN A 23 -11.88 0.36 -6.05
N ILE A 24 -10.82 0.25 -6.84
CA ILE A 24 -9.44 0.21 -6.41
C ILE A 24 -8.72 1.17 -7.35
N ILE A 25 -8.27 2.30 -6.81
CA ILE A 25 -7.35 3.18 -7.52
C ILE A 25 -5.95 2.79 -7.06
N ILE A 26 -5.41 1.66 -7.53
CA ILE A 26 -3.97 1.40 -7.38
C ILE A 26 -3.25 2.43 -8.28
N ALA A 27 -2.97 3.59 -7.71
CA ALA A 27 -1.99 4.50 -8.25
C ALA A 27 -0.63 4.07 -7.70
N SER A 28 0.01 3.11 -8.38
CA SER A 28 1.46 2.96 -8.23
C SER A 28 2.10 4.25 -8.78
N PRO A 29 3.07 4.86 -8.09
CA PRO A 29 3.84 5.96 -8.66
C PRO A 29 4.41 5.51 -10.03
N SER A 30 4.57 6.47 -10.95
CA SER A 30 5.03 6.20 -12.33
C SER A 30 6.44 5.60 -12.40
N GLN A 31 7.19 5.64 -11.29
CA GLN A 31 8.46 4.98 -11.09
C GLN A 31 8.46 4.28 -9.72
N ASP A 32 9.06 3.10 -9.66
CA ASP A 32 9.28 2.41 -8.39
C ASP A 32 10.28 3.21 -7.54
N GLU A 33 9.91 3.52 -6.32
CA GLU A 33 10.80 4.08 -5.30
C GLU A 33 11.47 2.92 -4.54
N PHE A 34 12.78 2.99 -4.35
CA PHE A 34 13.53 2.00 -3.56
C PHE A 34 14.33 2.68 -2.45
N ILE A 35 14.19 2.16 -1.23
CA ILE A 35 14.96 2.61 -0.06
C ILE A 35 15.63 1.37 0.54
N ASN A 36 16.96 1.39 0.65
CA ASN A 36 17.76 0.26 1.15
C ASN A 36 17.43 -1.09 0.49
N GLY A 37 17.16 -1.08 -0.83
CA GLY A 37 16.79 -2.27 -1.60
C GLY A 37 15.34 -2.74 -1.41
N THR A 38 14.56 -2.09 -0.55
CA THR A 38 13.12 -2.33 -0.39
C THR A 38 12.35 -1.49 -1.38
N ARG A 39 11.42 -2.11 -2.11
CA ARG A 39 10.48 -1.40 -2.99
C ARG A 39 9.37 -0.75 -2.18
N ILE A 40 9.16 0.55 -2.38
CA ILE A 40 8.07 1.31 -1.77
C ILE A 40 6.87 1.34 -2.72
N VAL A 41 5.74 0.79 -2.27
CA VAL A 41 4.51 0.67 -3.04
C VAL A 41 3.42 1.51 -2.38
N ASN A 42 3.10 2.64 -2.98
CA ASN A 42 1.97 3.45 -2.51
C ASN A 42 0.66 2.88 -3.09
N VAL A 43 -0.31 2.61 -2.21
CA VAL A 43 -1.63 2.06 -2.55
C VAL A 43 -2.68 3.05 -2.10
N ILE A 44 -3.41 3.65 -3.03
CA ILE A 44 -4.50 4.58 -2.73
C ILE A 44 -5.82 3.81 -2.78
N VAL A 45 -6.66 3.95 -1.77
CA VAL A 45 -7.98 3.32 -1.72
C VAL A 45 -9.07 4.35 -1.50
N ALA A 46 -10.20 4.18 -2.17
CA ALA A 46 -11.35 5.09 -2.03
C ALA A 46 -12.07 4.92 -0.68
N SER A 47 -11.92 3.76 -0.04
CA SER A 47 -12.54 3.39 1.25
C SER A 47 -11.78 2.23 1.89
N ASP A 48 -11.70 2.22 3.22
CA ASP A 48 -11.09 1.14 4.01
C ASP A 48 -11.80 -0.21 3.79
N ASP A 49 -13.08 -0.20 3.37
CA ASP A 49 -13.85 -1.41 3.06
C ASP A 49 -13.26 -2.22 1.89
N ILE A 50 -12.46 -1.57 1.04
CA ILE A 50 -11.71 -2.24 -0.03
C ILE A 50 -10.68 -3.18 0.58
N LEU A 51 -9.92 -2.72 1.56
CA LEU A 51 -8.88 -3.51 2.23
C LEU A 51 -9.51 -4.63 3.08
N LYS A 52 -10.67 -4.37 3.71
CA LYS A 52 -11.46 -5.39 4.45
C LYS A 52 -11.90 -6.57 3.60
N LYS A 53 -12.12 -6.35 2.30
CA LYS A 53 -12.56 -7.39 1.36
C LYS A 53 -11.43 -7.91 0.48
N HIS A 54 -10.21 -7.39 0.64
CA HIS A 54 -9.10 -7.73 -0.22
C HIS A 54 -8.53 -9.10 0.16
N ASN A 55 -8.60 -10.08 -0.74
CA ASN A 55 -8.21 -11.48 -0.49
C ASN A 55 -6.83 -11.64 0.16
N LEU A 56 -5.85 -10.81 -0.20
CA LEU A 56 -4.49 -10.88 0.34
C LEU A 56 -4.32 -10.13 1.66
N PHE A 57 -5.00 -8.98 1.82
CA PHE A 57 -4.69 -8.05 2.91
C PHE A 57 -5.65 -8.16 4.09
N GLN A 58 -6.90 -8.58 3.86
CA GLN A 58 -7.95 -8.59 4.88
C GLN A 58 -7.54 -9.28 6.19
N LYS A 59 -6.74 -10.35 6.11
CA LYS A 59 -6.32 -11.17 7.24
C LYS A 59 -5.21 -10.54 8.09
N TYR A 60 -4.51 -9.53 7.57
CA TYR A 60 -3.38 -8.89 8.25
C TYR A 60 -3.80 -7.66 9.05
N PHE A 61 -4.91 -7.02 8.69
CA PHE A 61 -5.43 -5.85 9.40
C PHE A 61 -6.26 -6.27 10.61
N ASP A 62 -5.91 -5.75 11.78
CA ASP A 62 -6.85 -5.71 12.90
C ASP A 62 -7.81 -4.52 12.70
N TRP A 63 -9.00 -4.82 12.21
CA TRP A 63 -10.05 -3.82 11.95
C TRP A 63 -10.66 -3.21 13.22
N SER A 64 -10.32 -3.72 14.40
CA SER A 64 -10.67 -3.09 15.67
C SER A 64 -9.80 -1.87 15.96
N CYS A 65 -8.58 -1.82 15.40
CA CYS A 65 -7.70 -0.66 15.47
C CYS A 65 -8.27 0.49 14.65
N LYS A 66 -8.49 1.64 15.30
CA LYS A 66 -8.99 2.88 14.67
C LYS A 66 -7.88 3.89 14.37
N TYR A 67 -6.65 3.41 14.21
CA TYR A 67 -5.47 4.22 13.97
C TYR A 67 -4.59 3.56 12.91
N PRO A 68 -3.78 4.34 12.17
CA PRO A 68 -2.85 3.78 11.21
C PRO A 68 -1.80 2.94 11.91
N SER A 69 -1.62 1.72 11.43
CA SER A 69 -0.75 0.72 12.05
C SER A 69 0.27 0.13 11.07
N TYR A 70 1.30 -0.50 11.60
CA TYR A 70 2.26 -1.30 10.85
C TYR A 70 2.31 -2.73 11.37
N ASN A 71 2.75 -3.67 10.53
CA ASN A 71 3.11 -5.00 11.00
C ASN A 71 4.58 -5.08 11.37
N SER A 72 4.84 -5.69 12.52
CA SER A 72 6.17 -6.02 12.96
C SER A 72 6.68 -7.29 12.30
N GLU A 73 5.81 -8.29 12.19
CA GLU A 73 6.08 -9.61 11.63
C GLU A 73 4.97 -9.99 10.62
N LEU A 74 5.15 -11.10 9.89
CA LEU A 74 4.18 -11.57 8.90
C LEU A 74 3.19 -12.56 9.53
N GLU A 75 2.25 -12.04 10.33
CA GLU A 75 1.24 -12.84 11.03
C GLU A 75 -0.18 -12.31 10.79
N GLU A 76 -1.20 -13.17 10.93
CA GLU A 76 -2.59 -12.73 10.89
C GLU A 76 -2.85 -11.68 11.98
N PHE A 77 -3.63 -10.65 11.64
CA PHE A 77 -3.85 -9.45 12.46
C PHE A 77 -2.55 -8.70 12.84
N GLY A 78 -1.44 -8.95 12.13
CA GLY A 78 -0.14 -8.38 12.44
C GLY A 78 -0.05 -6.85 12.29
N MET A 79 -0.95 -6.20 11.54
CA MET A 79 -1.00 -4.73 11.44
C MET A 79 -1.71 -4.11 12.64
N THR A 80 -1.07 -4.19 13.82
CA THR A 80 -1.65 -3.73 15.10
C THR A 80 -0.86 -2.59 15.76
N TRP A 81 0.42 -2.40 15.41
CA TRP A 81 1.28 -1.43 16.10
C TRP A 81 1.06 -0.02 15.57
N LYS A 82 0.73 0.92 16.45
CA LYS A 82 0.37 2.29 16.09
C LYS A 82 1.56 3.07 15.52
N ILE A 83 1.37 3.72 14.38
CA ILE A 83 2.37 4.60 13.77
C ILE A 83 2.44 5.93 14.52
N LYS A 84 3.65 6.43 14.77
CA LYS A 84 3.92 7.72 15.41
C LYS A 84 3.56 8.88 14.48
N ASN A 85 2.72 9.80 14.97
CA ASN A 85 2.33 11.03 14.27
C ASN A 85 1.97 10.79 12.78
N PRO A 86 0.99 9.91 12.49
CA PRO A 86 0.71 9.52 11.12
C PRO A 86 0.08 10.69 10.33
N PRO A 87 0.35 10.81 9.02
CA PRO A 87 -0.41 11.70 8.16
C PRO A 87 -1.92 11.39 8.21
N GLU A 88 -2.75 12.42 8.05
CA GLU A 88 -4.22 12.32 8.24
C GLU A 88 -4.90 11.26 7.37
N ASN A 89 -4.38 11.02 6.16
CA ASN A 89 -4.93 10.09 5.20
C ASN A 89 -4.19 8.74 5.16
N LEU A 90 -3.24 8.49 6.06
CA LEU A 90 -2.57 7.20 6.14
C LEU A 90 -3.54 6.17 6.74
N LEU A 91 -3.58 4.97 6.17
CA LEU A 91 -4.35 3.84 6.69
C LEU A 91 -3.46 2.80 7.37
N GLY A 92 -2.24 2.61 6.87
CA GLY A 92 -1.28 1.71 7.48
C GLY A 92 -0.10 1.39 6.58
N VAL A 93 0.85 0.64 7.11
CA VAL A 93 2.05 0.19 6.42
C VAL A 93 2.19 -1.31 6.56
N PHE A 94 2.28 -2.02 5.44
CA PHE A 94 2.50 -3.46 5.43
C PHE A 94 3.86 -3.81 4.83
N PHE A 95 4.59 -4.68 5.50
CA PHE A 95 5.84 -5.26 5.01
C PHE A 95 5.64 -6.74 4.71
N ASP A 96 6.13 -7.17 3.55
CA ASP A 96 5.97 -8.55 3.09
C ASP A 96 6.97 -9.54 3.71
N ALA A 97 7.97 -9.04 4.43
CA ALA A 97 8.92 -9.83 5.21
C ALA A 97 9.62 -8.96 6.27
N GLY A 98 10.53 -9.59 7.02
CA GLY A 98 11.33 -8.93 8.03
C GLY A 98 10.61 -8.72 9.36
N ASN A 99 11.40 -8.49 10.41
CA ASN A 99 10.90 -8.28 11.77
C ASN A 99 11.15 -6.83 12.20
N ARG A 100 10.23 -6.22 12.93
CA ARG A 100 10.39 -4.89 13.54
C ARG A 100 9.97 -4.95 15.00
N ASP A 101 10.25 -3.89 15.73
CA ASP A 101 9.85 -3.83 17.13
C ASP A 101 8.31 -3.81 17.28
N ASN A 102 7.83 -4.52 18.29
CA ASN A 102 6.43 -4.67 18.65
C ASN A 102 5.97 -3.51 19.55
N GLU A 103 5.97 -2.28 19.05
CA GLU A 103 5.78 -1.09 19.91
C GLU A 103 4.98 0.05 19.25
N ASP A 104 3.99 0.54 19.99
CA ASP A 104 3.14 1.67 19.60
C ASP A 104 3.89 3.01 19.64
N ASN A 105 3.66 3.85 18.64
CA ASN A 105 4.24 5.19 18.49
C ASN A 105 5.77 5.23 18.50
N LYS A 106 6.45 4.10 18.26
CA LYS A 106 7.90 4.03 18.15
C LYS A 106 8.39 4.67 16.85
N TYR A 107 7.81 4.26 15.73
CA TYR A 107 8.25 4.68 14.39
C TYR A 107 7.21 5.56 13.70
N SER A 108 7.68 6.63 13.08
CA SER A 108 6.96 7.41 12.07
C SER A 108 6.99 6.73 10.71
N LEU A 109 6.17 7.20 9.76
CA LEU A 109 6.17 6.66 8.39
C LEU A 109 7.54 6.76 7.71
N GLU A 110 8.26 7.86 7.91
CA GLU A 110 9.59 8.04 7.31
C GLU A 110 10.60 7.07 7.94
N GLU A 111 10.59 6.89 9.26
CA GLU A 111 11.46 5.90 9.92
C GLU A 111 11.18 4.48 9.42
N LEU A 112 9.89 4.11 9.26
CA LEU A 112 9.46 2.82 8.73
C LEU A 112 10.04 2.50 7.34
N LYS A 113 10.22 3.52 6.47
CA LYS A 113 10.84 3.34 5.16
C LYS A 113 12.31 2.90 5.24
N TYR A 114 13.05 3.35 6.25
CA TYR A 114 14.48 3.05 6.41
C TYR A 114 14.73 1.74 7.17
N ILE A 115 13.80 1.30 8.02
CA ILE A 115 13.91 0.08 8.83
C ILE A 115 13.19 -1.12 8.23
N ALA A 116 13.05 -1.16 6.91
CA ALA A 116 12.36 -2.24 6.21
C ALA A 116 12.91 -3.65 6.49
N ASN A 117 14.13 -3.78 7.05
CA ASN A 117 14.68 -5.00 7.64
C ASN A 117 14.44 -6.30 6.84
N ASN A 118 14.92 -6.34 5.60
CA ASN A 118 14.78 -7.46 4.64
C ASN A 118 13.40 -7.65 4.00
N ALA A 119 12.43 -6.74 4.21
CA ALA A 119 11.25 -6.69 3.36
C ALA A 119 11.67 -6.45 1.91
N LYS A 120 11.03 -7.15 0.97
CA LYS A 120 11.20 -6.86 -0.46
C LYS A 120 10.28 -5.73 -0.87
N ASN A 121 9.09 -5.67 -0.29
CA ASN A 121 8.09 -4.65 -0.54
C ASN A 121 7.56 -4.07 0.77
N MET A 122 7.47 -2.74 0.81
CA MET A 122 6.75 -1.96 1.79
C MET A 122 5.55 -1.32 1.11
N TYR A 123 4.35 -1.72 1.51
CA TYR A 123 3.09 -1.18 1.02
C TYR A 123 2.60 -0.09 1.97
N ILE A 124 2.39 1.11 1.45
CA ILE A 124 1.85 2.24 2.20
C ILE A 124 0.42 2.47 1.71
N PHE A 125 -0.55 2.24 2.59
CA PHE A 125 -1.97 2.38 2.26
C PHE A 125 -2.46 3.78 2.61
N TRP A 126 -3.05 4.44 1.63
CA TRP A 126 -3.58 5.79 1.74
C TRP A 126 -5.06 5.81 1.46
N LYS A 127 -5.81 6.56 2.26
CA LYS A 127 -7.17 6.94 1.92
C LYS A 127 -7.13 8.04 0.87
N TYR A 128 -7.89 7.86 -0.21
CA TYR A 128 -8.14 8.92 -1.16
C TYR A 128 -8.82 10.10 -0.47
N LYS A 129 -8.27 11.29 -0.64
CA LYS A 129 -8.86 12.56 -0.19
C LYS A 129 -9.04 13.42 -1.43
N GLU A 130 -10.29 13.76 -1.75
CA GLU A 130 -10.56 14.79 -2.74
C GLU A 130 -9.92 16.09 -2.25
N LYS A 131 -9.22 16.78 -3.17
CA LYS A 131 -8.58 18.06 -2.90
C LYS A 131 -9.59 19.18 -2.88
#